data_AF-Q18097-F1
#
_entry.id   AF-Q18097-F1
#
_cell.length_a   1.000
_cell.length_b   1.000
_cell.length_c   1.000
_cell.angle_alpha   90.00
_cell.angle_beta   90.00
_cell.angle_gamma   90.00
#
_symmetry.space_group_name_H-M   'P 1'
#
loop_
_entity.id
_entity.type
_entity.pdbx_description
1 polymer ?
#
loop_
_entity_poly.entity_id
_entity_poly.type
_entity_poly.pdbx_seq_one_letter_code
_entity_poly.pdbx_strand_id
1 'polypeptide(L)'
;MSLSELSVLSAETAISFHEMDLEILKESQKALREEAGGKEEVEETVENPNPIVFIAVDDQNLPNGEEEDSFIFEKLQFRVKQVMENGTRRVYLSVQATTPAEWQLLVQLRIKTGCQSNILNVVDKDVYKFDSFSYPLNVEIQNSDVKFLKFEMRVLNLMYLDLPTFEEGDEVIEFDDGSRIRVHSNILSLLSDYLGKSEKEYASRTDCPAIKATCSEKEAFLELLYQAYPTRRPIFASFRRLTAGAVGYKCDNLIYQLSKHLIDYNYRPMTFLQRFQAAIENRLEPAISELAFRAALDGTWNQMIQSGFEPENFCGRQVYTKIVCPAILLARNAKPDATTLKKPENNLKFIELEEGDTTKSAILFRGTIFYINSGILAAHGKEMLCIGQNGEYIARYTAEFHRECARGDLIPGEVLVQLLTYMHPMGEVPHPDMIRACIVFAFDHGWNIVKENLENEFEPPITPDEYMSQLMFGDKFDLKNLLRVNIQRAESSCRELAEVLERHGKLKILKDRTHEGIMDRMCSGWGLNPMVNRLSTRFPTTFHHRTVNLQRGKAVVVGEGRAVDTLNSLASDHAFGEPTELIVVD
;
A
#
# COMPACT_ATOMS: atom_id res chain seq x y z
N MET A 1 -34.36 -28.43 -8.51
CA MET A 1 -34.53 -27.02 -8.14
C MET A 1 -34.12 -26.14 -9.30
N SER A 2 -34.90 -25.11 -9.57
CA SER A 2 -34.58 -24.11 -10.60
C SER A 2 -33.58 -23.08 -10.06
N LEU A 3 -32.83 -22.42 -10.97
CA LEU A 3 -31.85 -21.36 -10.61
C LEU A 3 -32.47 -20.23 -9.77
N SER A 4 -33.77 -19.95 -9.94
CA SER A 4 -34.51 -19.01 -9.09
C SER A 4 -34.70 -19.51 -7.66
N GLU A 5 -34.89 -20.81 -7.45
CA GLU A 5 -35.04 -21.37 -6.09
C GLU A 5 -33.72 -21.35 -5.31
N LEU A 6 -32.58 -21.58 -6.00
CA LEU A 6 -31.25 -21.49 -5.38
C LEU A 6 -30.86 -20.05 -5.02
N SER A 7 -31.26 -19.07 -5.82
CA SER A 7 -31.03 -17.65 -5.53
C SER A 7 -31.92 -17.11 -4.40
N VAL A 8 -33.13 -17.65 -4.22
CA VAL A 8 -34.05 -17.24 -3.15
C VAL A 8 -33.65 -17.88 -1.82
N LEU A 9 -33.19 -19.14 -1.85
CA LEU A 9 -32.62 -19.80 -0.68
C LEU A 9 -31.38 -19.05 -0.14
N SER A 10 -30.58 -18.38 -0.97
CA SER A 10 -29.46 -17.56 -0.50
C SER A 10 -29.88 -16.42 0.45
N ALA A 11 -31.06 -15.82 0.26
CA ALA A 11 -31.52 -14.72 1.10
C ALA A 11 -32.18 -15.19 2.40
N GLU A 12 -32.97 -16.28 2.36
CA GLU A 12 -33.67 -16.82 3.54
C GLU A 12 -32.81 -17.76 4.38
N THR A 13 -31.87 -18.50 3.77
CA THR A 13 -30.96 -19.40 4.51
C THR A 13 -29.76 -18.65 5.10
N ALA A 14 -29.62 -17.36 4.80
CA ALA A 14 -28.75 -16.44 5.53
C ALA A 14 -29.37 -15.98 6.86
N ILE A 15 -30.14 -16.86 7.53
CA ILE A 15 -30.38 -16.81 8.99
C ILE A 15 -29.01 -17.00 9.62
N SER A 16 -28.31 -15.90 9.69
CA SER A 16 -26.88 -15.89 9.97
C SER A 16 -26.64 -16.20 11.43
N PHE A 17 -25.49 -16.80 11.72
CA PHE A 17 -24.88 -16.98 13.06
C PHE A 17 -24.91 -15.72 13.97
N HIS A 18 -25.36 -14.57 13.47
CA HIS A 18 -25.46 -13.28 14.13
C HIS A 18 -26.54 -13.19 15.22
N GLU A 19 -27.56 -14.08 15.23
CA GLU A 19 -28.55 -14.09 16.33
C GLU A 19 -27.90 -14.47 17.66
N MET A 20 -26.97 -15.44 17.64
CA MET A 20 -26.26 -15.91 18.82
C MET A 20 -25.33 -14.82 19.39
N ASP A 21 -24.65 -14.04 18.54
CA ASP A 21 -23.78 -12.95 18.97
C ASP A 21 -24.56 -11.77 19.58
N LEU A 22 -25.75 -11.46 19.03
CA LEU A 22 -26.64 -10.44 19.61
C LEU A 22 -27.21 -10.88 20.96
N GLU A 23 -27.49 -12.18 21.15
CA GLU A 23 -27.89 -12.73 22.44
C GLU A 23 -26.76 -12.66 23.47
N ILE A 24 -25.53 -13.06 23.11
CA ILE A 24 -24.35 -12.96 23.98
C ILE A 24 -24.10 -11.50 24.41
N LEU A 25 -24.31 -10.53 23.53
CA LEU A 25 -24.15 -9.11 23.86
C LEU A 25 -25.28 -8.56 24.74
N LYS A 26 -26.51 -9.04 24.56
CA LYS A 26 -27.60 -8.73 25.49
C LYS A 26 -27.31 -9.35 26.86
N GLU A 27 -26.76 -10.57 26.90
CA GLU A 27 -26.35 -11.22 28.14
C GLU A 27 -25.19 -10.49 28.82
N SER A 28 -24.18 -10.02 28.08
CA SER A 28 -23.08 -9.24 28.65
C SER A 28 -23.53 -7.85 29.11
N GLN A 29 -24.40 -7.17 28.37
CA GLN A 29 -25.01 -5.90 28.82
C GLN A 29 -25.94 -6.11 30.01
N LYS A 30 -26.66 -7.23 30.08
CA LYS A 30 -27.49 -7.60 31.22
C LYS A 30 -26.62 -7.95 32.44
N ALA A 31 -25.53 -8.68 32.25
CA ALA A 31 -24.56 -8.98 33.29
C ALA A 31 -23.88 -7.71 33.83
N LEU A 32 -23.48 -6.78 32.96
CA LEU A 32 -22.97 -5.45 33.36
C LEU A 32 -24.00 -4.65 34.16
N ARG A 33 -25.29 -4.73 33.80
CA ARG A 33 -26.39 -4.11 34.56
C ARG A 33 -26.64 -4.79 35.90
N GLU A 34 -26.45 -6.09 35.98
CA GLU A 34 -26.60 -6.88 37.22
C GLU A 34 -25.40 -6.69 38.16
N GLU A 35 -24.18 -6.56 37.64
CA GLU A 35 -22.96 -6.21 38.38
C GLU A 35 -22.98 -4.76 38.89
N ALA A 36 -23.62 -3.85 38.16
CA ALA A 36 -23.84 -2.48 38.60
C ALA A 36 -24.85 -2.35 39.76
N GLY A 37 -25.40 -3.47 40.26
CA GLY A 37 -25.91 -3.66 41.62
C GLY A 37 -26.50 -2.43 42.31
N GLY A 38 -27.74 -2.08 42.01
CA GLY A 38 -28.43 -1.03 42.76
C GLY A 38 -29.87 -0.84 42.31
N LYS A 39 -30.81 -1.22 43.17
CA LYS A 39 -32.24 -0.92 43.03
C LYS A 39 -32.46 0.59 43.04
N GLU A 40 -32.52 1.21 41.88
CA GLU A 40 -33.20 2.49 41.72
C GLU A 40 -34.27 2.36 40.65
N GLU A 41 -35.40 2.99 40.97
CA GLU A 41 -36.65 2.97 40.24
C GLU A 41 -36.43 3.39 38.78
N VAL A 42 -37.30 2.88 37.91
CA VAL A 42 -37.28 3.05 36.46
C VAL A 42 -37.47 4.53 36.10
N GLU A 43 -36.44 5.35 36.29
CA GLU A 43 -36.22 6.52 35.46
C GLU A 43 -36.05 5.98 34.05
N GLU A 44 -36.87 6.49 33.14
CA GLU A 44 -36.78 6.28 31.70
C GLU A 44 -35.31 6.47 31.29
N THR A 45 -34.58 5.36 31.21
CA THR A 45 -33.18 5.34 30.81
C THR A 45 -33.10 6.06 29.49
N VAL A 46 -32.52 7.26 29.53
CA VAL A 46 -32.21 8.10 28.38
C VAL A 46 -31.71 7.17 27.29
N GLU A 47 -32.56 6.88 26.30
CA GLU A 47 -32.18 5.98 25.21
C GLU A 47 -30.88 6.53 24.64
N ASN A 48 -29.79 5.77 24.77
CA ASN A 48 -28.51 6.19 24.20
C ASN A 48 -28.78 6.53 22.72
N PRO A 49 -28.64 7.81 22.31
CA PRO A 49 -29.10 8.25 21.00
C PRO A 49 -28.23 7.67 19.87
N ASN A 50 -27.11 7.05 20.23
CA ASN A 50 -26.15 6.48 19.30
C ASN A 50 -26.50 5.02 18.99
N PRO A 51 -26.49 4.61 17.71
CA PRO A 51 -26.61 3.19 17.37
C PRO A 51 -25.42 2.40 17.95
N ILE A 52 -25.68 1.13 18.25
CA ILE A 52 -24.60 0.18 18.53
C ILE A 52 -23.94 -0.17 17.19
N VAL A 53 -22.62 0.01 17.12
CA VAL A 53 -21.83 -0.21 15.91
C VAL A 53 -21.08 -1.55 16.02
N PHE A 54 -21.17 -2.36 14.99
CA PHE A 54 -20.44 -3.63 14.86
C PHE A 54 -19.49 -3.58 13.67
N ILE A 55 -18.34 -4.22 13.82
CA ILE A 55 -17.42 -4.48 12.71
C ILE A 55 -17.22 -5.98 12.58
N ALA A 56 -17.38 -6.51 11.38
CA ALA A 56 -17.07 -7.88 11.06
C ALA A 56 -16.15 -7.96 9.86
N VAL A 57 -15.15 -8.84 9.92
CA VAL A 57 -14.21 -9.11 8.83
C VAL A 57 -14.18 -10.61 8.59
N ASP A 58 -14.34 -11.03 7.33
CA ASP A 58 -14.31 -12.44 6.92
C ASP A 58 -15.21 -13.36 7.80
N ASP A 59 -16.48 -12.94 7.99
CA ASP A 59 -17.52 -13.56 8.82
C ASP A 59 -17.33 -13.54 10.33
N GLN A 60 -16.23 -12.99 10.83
CA GLN A 60 -15.97 -12.89 12.25
C GLN A 60 -16.33 -11.49 12.74
N ASN A 61 -17.22 -11.38 13.73
CA ASN A 61 -17.38 -10.14 14.46
C ASN A 61 -16.08 -9.87 15.23
N LEU A 62 -15.52 -8.68 15.04
CA LEU A 62 -14.32 -8.29 15.77
C LEU A 62 -14.70 -7.97 17.22
N PRO A 63 -13.92 -8.45 18.21
CA PRO A 63 -14.10 -8.04 19.59
C PRO A 63 -13.74 -6.55 19.75
N ASN A 64 -14.30 -5.91 20.78
CA ASN A 64 -13.83 -4.60 21.19
C ASN A 64 -12.35 -4.70 21.59
N GLY A 65 -11.54 -3.76 21.10
CA GLY A 65 -10.13 -3.60 21.45
C GLY A 65 -9.95 -3.00 22.85
N GLU A 66 -8.71 -2.61 23.15
CA GLU A 66 -8.37 -2.00 24.45
C GLU A 66 -9.04 -0.63 24.66
N GLU A 67 -9.23 0.12 23.58
CA GLU A 67 -9.95 1.40 23.58
C GLU A 67 -11.44 1.16 23.26
N GLU A 68 -12.33 1.93 23.90
CA GLU A 68 -13.75 1.96 23.55
C GLU A 68 -13.94 2.31 22.07
N ASP A 69 -14.91 1.66 21.40
CA ASP A 69 -15.20 1.83 19.97
C ASP A 69 -14.01 1.51 19.03
N SER A 70 -13.02 0.75 19.51
CA SER A 70 -11.93 0.21 18.69
C SER A 70 -12.06 -1.29 18.45
N PHE A 71 -11.58 -1.78 17.32
CA PHE A 71 -11.65 -3.20 16.94
C PHE A 71 -10.37 -3.61 16.22
N ILE A 72 -9.76 -4.72 16.62
CA ILE A 72 -8.46 -5.15 16.08
C ILE A 72 -8.67 -6.30 15.08
N PHE A 73 -8.06 -6.16 13.91
CA PHE A 73 -7.97 -7.21 12.90
C PHE A 73 -6.51 -7.33 12.44
N GLU A 74 -5.89 -8.47 12.72
CA GLU A 74 -4.45 -8.68 12.52
C GLU A 74 -3.61 -7.57 13.20
N LYS A 75 -2.97 -6.69 12.43
CA LYS A 75 -2.20 -5.52 12.92
C LYS A 75 -2.87 -4.18 12.60
N LEU A 76 -4.15 -4.20 12.24
CA LEU A 76 -4.95 -3.01 11.93
C LEU A 76 -5.97 -2.76 13.03
N GLN A 77 -6.09 -1.50 13.45
CA GLN A 77 -7.07 -1.04 14.41
C GLN A 77 -8.13 -0.22 13.67
N PHE A 78 -9.36 -0.72 13.66
CA PHE A 78 -10.54 0.03 13.28
C PHE A 78 -10.99 0.89 14.46
N ARG A 79 -11.30 2.16 14.20
CA ARG A 79 -11.84 3.09 15.21
C ARG A 79 -13.16 3.64 14.71
N VAL A 80 -14.17 3.59 15.57
CA VAL A 80 -15.50 4.15 15.34
C VAL A 80 -15.62 5.43 16.15
N LYS A 81 -16.07 6.50 15.50
CA LYS A 81 -16.39 7.75 16.18
C LYS A 81 -17.81 8.17 15.83
N GLN A 82 -18.65 8.37 16.84
CA GLN A 82 -20.04 8.79 16.66
C GLN A 82 -20.20 10.26 17.05
N VAL A 83 -20.79 11.07 16.17
CA VAL A 83 -20.98 12.52 16.39
C VAL A 83 -22.39 12.94 15.97
N MET A 84 -22.98 13.86 16.72
CA MET A 84 -24.22 14.55 16.34
C MET A 84 -23.88 15.96 15.85
N GLU A 85 -23.92 16.20 14.54
CA GLU A 85 -23.62 17.49 13.91
C GLU A 85 -24.90 18.05 13.29
N ASN A 86 -25.30 19.28 13.65
CA ASN A 86 -26.49 19.95 13.08
C ASN A 86 -27.77 19.10 13.15
N GLY A 87 -27.99 18.37 14.26
CA GLY A 87 -29.13 17.46 14.43
C GLY A 87 -29.04 16.16 13.63
N THR A 88 -27.93 15.93 12.92
CA THR A 88 -27.70 14.75 12.09
C THR A 88 -26.69 13.82 12.76
N ARG A 89 -27.03 12.53 12.85
CA ARG A 89 -26.15 11.50 13.43
C ARG A 89 -25.15 11.01 12.39
N ARG A 90 -23.87 10.99 12.74
CA ARG A 90 -22.77 10.55 11.88
C ARG A 90 -21.89 9.53 12.57
N VAL A 91 -21.53 8.49 11.84
CA VAL A 91 -20.59 7.47 12.27
C VAL A 91 -19.38 7.53 11.33
N TYR A 92 -18.21 7.76 11.91
CA TYR A 92 -16.94 7.76 11.20
C TYR A 92 -16.23 6.44 11.49
N LEU A 93 -15.79 5.76 10.44
CA LEU A 93 -14.98 4.56 10.52
C LEU A 93 -13.60 4.85 9.92
N SER A 94 -12.57 4.81 10.76
CA SER A 94 -11.16 4.96 10.36
C SER A 94 -10.39 3.69 10.64
N VAL A 95 -9.30 3.47 9.91
CA VAL A 95 -8.39 2.33 10.11
C VAL A 95 -6.98 2.89 10.22
N GLN A 96 -6.22 2.37 11.17
CA GLN A 96 -4.81 2.71 11.38
C GLN A 96 -4.01 1.44 11.68
N ALA A 97 -2.72 1.45 11.41
CA ALA A 97 -1.82 0.39 11.86
C ALA A 97 -1.53 0.51 13.37
N THR A 98 -1.31 -0.62 14.04
CA THR A 98 -0.92 -0.65 15.45
C THR A 98 0.58 -0.39 15.66
N THR A 99 1.40 -0.62 14.62
CA THR A 99 2.83 -0.29 14.58
C THR A 99 3.14 0.61 13.38
N PRO A 100 4.27 1.35 13.39
CA PRO A 100 4.72 2.06 12.20
C PRO A 100 4.92 1.08 11.03
N ALA A 101 4.08 1.20 10.01
CA ALA A 101 4.04 0.26 8.90
C ALA A 101 3.52 0.94 7.61
N GLU A 102 3.94 0.40 6.47
CA GLU A 102 3.27 0.62 5.20
C GLU A 102 2.18 -0.43 5.02
N TRP A 103 0.94 0.01 4.91
CA TRP A 103 -0.19 -0.90 4.86
C TRP A 103 -1.28 -0.42 3.91
N GLN A 104 -1.99 -1.38 3.34
CA GLN A 104 -3.15 -1.16 2.51
C GLN A 104 -4.14 -2.30 2.72
N LEU A 105 -5.39 -1.95 2.97
CA LEU A 105 -6.50 -2.87 3.12
C LEU A 105 -7.55 -2.56 2.06
N LEU A 106 -7.73 -3.47 1.11
CA LEU A 106 -8.82 -3.43 0.14
C LEU A 106 -9.92 -4.40 0.58
N VAL A 107 -11.13 -3.88 0.78
CA VAL A 107 -12.27 -4.67 1.24
C VAL A 107 -13.50 -4.48 0.36
N GLN A 108 -14.29 -5.54 0.26
CA GLN A 108 -15.69 -5.44 -0.11
C GLN A 108 -16.49 -5.23 1.17
N LEU A 109 -17.18 -4.10 1.28
CA LEU A 109 -17.89 -3.69 2.49
C LEU A 109 -19.39 -3.65 2.22
N ARG A 110 -20.17 -4.24 3.13
CA ARG A 110 -21.62 -4.07 3.26
C ARG A 110 -21.92 -3.26 4.52
N ILE A 111 -22.76 -2.25 4.40
CA ILE A 111 -23.34 -1.55 5.54
C ILE A 111 -24.70 -2.17 5.81
N LYS A 112 -24.89 -2.70 7.02
CA LYS A 112 -26.19 -3.19 7.48
C LYS A 112 -26.76 -2.29 8.57
N THR A 113 -28.07 -2.14 8.60
CA THR A 113 -28.79 -1.40 9.64
C THR A 113 -29.92 -2.22 10.22
N GLY A 114 -30.20 -2.05 11.50
CA GLY A 114 -31.34 -2.65 12.19
C GLY A 114 -32.06 -1.67 13.11
N CYS A 115 -33.33 -1.95 13.37
CA CYS A 115 -34.12 -1.33 14.43
C CYS A 115 -34.12 -2.25 15.67
N GLN A 116 -35.17 -2.23 16.51
CA GLN A 116 -35.24 -3.11 17.69
C GLN A 116 -35.37 -4.61 17.35
N SER A 117 -35.74 -4.98 16.12
CA SER A 117 -35.68 -6.36 15.65
C SER A 117 -34.22 -6.78 15.47
N ASN A 118 -33.83 -7.97 15.93
CA ASN A 118 -32.48 -8.54 15.76
C ASN A 118 -32.06 -8.79 14.28
N ILE A 119 -32.85 -8.33 13.31
CA ILE A 119 -32.61 -8.49 11.87
C ILE A 119 -31.87 -7.26 11.34
N LEU A 120 -30.68 -7.48 10.77
CA LEU A 120 -29.87 -6.46 10.11
C LEU A 120 -30.03 -6.55 8.59
N ASN A 121 -30.54 -5.50 7.96
CA ASN A 121 -30.69 -5.43 6.50
C ASN A 121 -29.46 -4.80 5.86
N VAL A 122 -28.96 -5.35 4.76
CA VAL A 122 -27.93 -4.71 3.92
C VAL A 122 -28.55 -3.50 3.22
N VAL A 123 -28.00 -2.32 3.49
CA VAL A 123 -28.52 -1.05 2.94
C VAL A 123 -27.56 -0.39 1.96
N ASP A 124 -26.25 -0.59 2.11
CA ASP A 124 -25.24 -0.14 1.15
C ASP A 124 -24.17 -1.22 0.96
N LYS A 125 -23.49 -1.20 -0.19
CA LYS A 125 -22.35 -2.06 -0.49
C LYS A 125 -21.44 -1.45 -1.55
N ASP A 126 -20.13 -1.52 -1.34
CA ASP A 126 -19.12 -1.07 -2.31
C ASP A 126 -17.74 -1.69 -2.00
N VAL A 127 -16.74 -1.39 -2.84
CA VAL A 127 -15.32 -1.69 -2.56
C VAL A 127 -14.65 -0.47 -1.96
N TYR A 128 -13.96 -0.63 -0.83
CA TYR A 128 -13.23 0.44 -0.15
C TYR A 128 -11.76 0.08 0.00
N LYS A 129 -10.92 1.11 -0.08
CA LYS A 129 -9.50 1.04 0.23
C LYS A 129 -9.23 1.86 1.49
N PHE A 130 -8.62 1.24 2.47
CA PHE A 130 -8.06 1.88 3.66
C PHE A 130 -6.54 1.82 3.57
N ASP A 131 -5.87 2.94 3.77
CA ASP A 131 -4.42 3.06 3.93
C ASP A 131 -4.11 4.29 4.82
N SER A 132 -2.83 4.61 5.00
CA SER A 132 -2.38 5.76 5.79
C SER A 132 -2.84 7.13 5.26
N PHE A 133 -3.38 7.20 4.03
CA PHE A 133 -3.83 8.42 3.37
C PHE A 133 -5.36 8.46 3.20
N SER A 134 -6.07 7.35 3.43
CA SER A 134 -7.52 7.27 3.33
C SER A 134 -8.22 8.11 4.41
N TYR A 135 -9.16 8.95 3.98
CA TYR A 135 -10.08 9.59 4.91
C TYR A 135 -11.02 8.57 5.57
N PRO A 136 -11.51 8.85 6.80
CA PRO A 136 -12.51 8.02 7.43
C PRO A 136 -13.77 7.86 6.56
N LEU A 137 -14.32 6.66 6.52
CA LEU A 137 -15.66 6.41 5.97
C LEU A 137 -16.69 7.12 6.86
N ASN A 138 -17.41 8.08 6.30
CA ASN A 138 -18.42 8.86 6.99
C ASN A 138 -19.81 8.38 6.58
N VAL A 139 -20.56 7.89 7.56
CA VAL A 139 -21.93 7.38 7.39
C VAL A 139 -22.91 8.29 8.14
N GLU A 140 -23.72 9.00 7.38
CA GLU A 140 -24.82 9.81 7.87
C GLU A 140 -26.09 8.96 8.04
N ILE A 141 -26.66 8.96 9.24
CA ILE A 141 -27.85 8.18 9.58
C ILE A 141 -29.09 9.08 9.52
N GLN A 142 -29.96 8.83 8.54
CA GLN A 142 -31.10 9.71 8.23
C GLN A 142 -32.33 9.52 9.12
N ASN A 143 -32.47 8.37 9.77
CA ASN A 143 -33.65 8.04 10.60
C ASN A 143 -33.20 7.71 12.04
N SER A 144 -33.89 8.27 13.05
CA SER A 144 -33.76 7.94 14.49
C SER A 144 -33.97 6.45 14.79
N ASP A 145 -34.75 5.75 13.98
CA ASP A 145 -35.14 4.34 14.21
C ASP A 145 -33.98 3.34 14.01
N VAL A 146 -32.87 3.78 13.40
CA VAL A 146 -31.66 2.96 13.30
C VAL A 146 -31.04 2.85 14.71
N LYS A 147 -31.10 1.63 15.27
CA LYS A 147 -30.53 1.28 16.58
C LYS A 147 -29.25 0.46 16.46
N PHE A 148 -29.05 -0.22 15.34
CA PHE A 148 -27.84 -1.00 15.06
C PHE A 148 -27.25 -0.63 13.70
N LEU A 149 -25.94 -0.53 13.63
CA LEU A 149 -25.16 -0.33 12.41
C LEU A 149 -24.05 -1.37 12.36
N LYS A 150 -23.91 -2.11 11.26
CA LYS A 150 -22.83 -3.10 11.10
C LYS A 150 -22.06 -2.84 9.82
N PHE A 151 -20.74 -2.75 9.94
CA PHE A 151 -19.79 -2.78 8.84
C PHE A 151 -19.33 -4.22 8.66
N GLU A 152 -19.82 -4.88 7.62
CA GLU A 152 -19.45 -6.27 7.30
C GLU A 152 -18.50 -6.26 6.11
N MET A 153 -17.28 -6.74 6.31
CA MET A 153 -16.20 -6.65 5.33
C MET A 153 -15.70 -8.03 4.91
N ARG A 154 -15.24 -8.11 3.67
CA ARG A 154 -14.42 -9.20 3.16
C ARG A 154 -13.11 -8.67 2.63
N VAL A 155 -12.00 -9.26 3.06
CA VAL A 155 -10.68 -8.82 2.63
C VAL A 155 -10.44 -9.27 1.19
N LEU A 156 -10.23 -8.31 0.29
CA LEU A 156 -9.84 -8.56 -1.10
C LEU A 156 -8.32 -8.56 -1.26
N ASN A 157 -7.64 -7.67 -0.53
CA ASN A 157 -6.20 -7.56 -0.50
C ASN A 157 -5.76 -6.93 0.83
N LEU A 158 -4.68 -7.45 1.40
CA LEU A 158 -4.01 -6.87 2.56
C LEU A 158 -2.51 -6.86 2.30
N MET A 159 -1.94 -5.67 2.31
CA MET A 159 -0.51 -5.43 2.39
C MET A 159 -0.22 -4.85 3.77
N TYR A 160 0.75 -5.42 4.48
CA TYR A 160 1.22 -4.89 5.75
C TYR A 160 2.72 -5.16 5.86
N LEU A 161 3.52 -4.11 5.86
CA LEU A 161 4.98 -4.17 5.97
C LEU A 161 5.41 -3.25 7.10
N ASP A 162 5.94 -3.84 8.17
CA ASP A 162 6.52 -3.06 9.27
C ASP A 162 7.65 -2.17 8.73
N LEU A 163 7.71 -0.92 9.19
CA LEU A 163 8.86 -0.07 8.92
C LEU A 163 10.06 -0.58 9.73
N PRO A 164 11.29 -0.51 9.18
CA PRO A 164 12.49 -0.87 9.91
C PRO A 164 12.60 -0.08 11.22
N THR A 165 12.87 -0.79 12.31
CA THR A 165 13.17 -0.19 13.62
C THR A 165 14.58 0.41 13.66
N PHE A 166 15.43 0.06 12.68
CA PHE A 166 16.84 0.45 12.60
C PHE A 166 17.68 0.04 13.83
N GLU A 167 17.36 -1.13 14.41
CA GLU A 167 18.15 -1.74 15.49
C GLU A 167 19.29 -2.63 14.96
N GLU A 168 19.19 -3.07 13.71
CA GLU A 168 20.15 -3.94 13.03
C GLU A 168 20.92 -3.20 11.93
N GLY A 169 22.22 -3.45 11.84
CA GLY A 169 23.12 -2.77 10.91
C GLY A 169 24.58 -2.84 11.37
N ASP A 170 25.49 -2.64 10.42
CA ASP A 170 26.93 -2.54 10.64
C ASP A 170 27.42 -1.09 10.76
N GLU A 171 26.59 -0.11 10.38
CA GLU A 171 26.88 1.32 10.48
C GLU A 171 25.97 2.00 11.52
N VAL A 172 26.54 2.91 12.33
CA VAL A 172 25.80 3.67 13.35
C VAL A 172 25.73 5.14 12.95
N ILE A 173 24.52 5.64 12.76
CA ILE A 173 24.27 7.03 12.43
C ILE A 173 23.77 7.74 13.68
N GLU A 174 24.41 8.86 14.03
CA GLU A 174 24.08 9.68 15.19
C GLU A 174 23.56 11.04 14.71
N PHE A 175 22.40 11.42 15.23
CA PHE A 175 21.76 12.70 14.96
C PHE A 175 22.13 13.72 16.05
N ASP A 176 21.97 15.01 15.75
CA ASP A 176 22.33 16.10 16.68
C ASP A 176 21.51 16.10 18.00
N ASP A 177 20.36 15.40 18.05
CA ASP A 177 19.55 15.18 19.27
C ASP A 177 20.12 14.09 20.19
N GLY A 178 21.21 13.43 19.77
CA GLY A 178 21.82 12.29 20.44
C GLY A 178 21.14 10.95 20.16
N SER A 179 20.09 10.93 19.34
CA SER A 179 19.47 9.67 18.89
C SER A 179 20.38 8.94 17.90
N ARG A 180 20.29 7.61 17.89
CA ARG A 180 21.14 6.74 17.08
C ARG A 180 20.31 5.68 16.38
N ILE A 181 20.66 5.42 15.13
CA ILE A 181 20.09 4.32 14.33
C ILE A 181 21.19 3.44 13.77
N ARG A 182 20.88 2.18 13.50
CA ARG A 182 21.75 1.22 12.83
C ARG A 182 21.22 0.93 11.44
N VAL A 183 22.12 0.95 10.46
CA VAL A 183 21.79 0.68 9.06
C VAL A 183 22.83 -0.25 8.46
N HIS A 184 22.43 -0.99 7.42
CA HIS A 184 23.40 -1.71 6.60
C HIS A 184 24.16 -0.72 5.73
N SER A 185 25.47 -0.57 5.94
CA SER A 185 26.31 0.43 5.27
C SER A 185 26.17 0.36 3.75
N ASN A 186 26.16 -0.86 3.22
CA ASN A 186 26.01 -1.13 1.79
C ASN A 186 24.65 -0.71 1.21
N ILE A 187 23.61 -0.49 2.01
CA ILE A 187 22.36 0.10 1.50
C ILE A 187 22.56 1.58 1.13
N LEU A 188 23.43 2.29 1.85
CA LEU A 188 23.69 3.70 1.61
C LEU A 188 24.30 3.94 0.23
N SER A 189 25.15 3.04 -0.25
CA SER A 189 25.74 3.13 -1.59
C SER A 189 24.74 2.93 -2.73
N LEU A 190 23.58 2.31 -2.46
CA LEU A 190 22.49 2.21 -3.44
C LEU A 190 21.72 3.52 -3.60
N LEU A 191 21.64 4.31 -2.52
CA LEU A 191 20.93 5.58 -2.50
C LEU A 191 21.72 6.67 -3.22
N SER A 192 23.02 6.77 -2.96
CA SER A 192 23.93 7.64 -3.72
C SER A 192 25.40 7.29 -3.53
N ASP A 193 26.19 7.60 -4.55
CA ASP A 193 27.66 7.57 -4.47
C ASP A 193 28.19 8.48 -3.36
N TYR A 194 27.48 9.57 -3.06
CA TYR A 194 27.83 10.50 -2.00
C TYR A 194 27.78 9.82 -0.62
N LEU A 195 26.69 9.10 -0.33
CA LEU A 195 26.55 8.35 0.91
C LEU A 195 27.54 7.17 0.96
N GLY A 196 27.71 6.44 -0.14
CA GLY A 196 28.68 5.33 -0.22
C GLY A 196 30.15 5.76 -0.09
N LYS A 197 30.52 6.99 -0.48
CA LYS A 197 31.88 7.52 -0.26
C LYS A 197 32.10 7.99 1.18
N SER A 198 31.08 8.58 1.80
CA SER A 198 31.14 9.02 3.20
C SER A 198 31.45 7.86 4.15
N GLU A 199 30.94 6.67 3.82
CA GLU A 199 31.31 5.40 4.48
C GLU A 199 32.82 5.08 4.37
N LYS A 200 33.40 5.17 3.16
CA LYS A 200 34.83 4.88 2.95
C LYS A 200 35.74 5.82 3.75
N GLU A 201 35.32 7.08 3.91
CA GLU A 201 36.01 8.04 4.76
C GLU A 201 35.84 7.71 6.26
N TYR A 202 34.67 7.23 6.68
CA TYR A 202 34.43 6.79 8.06
C TYR A 202 35.18 5.53 8.46
N ALA A 203 35.27 4.51 7.59
CA ALA A 203 36.07 3.31 7.84
C ALA A 203 37.54 3.63 8.17
N SER A 204 38.03 4.83 7.83
CA SER A 204 39.36 5.33 8.19
C SER A 204 39.46 6.03 9.56
N ARG A 205 38.34 6.32 10.23
CA ARG A 205 38.23 7.06 11.49
C ARG A 205 37.45 6.26 12.54
N THR A 206 38.13 5.70 13.54
CA THR A 206 37.50 4.82 14.54
C THR A 206 36.55 5.50 15.54
N ASP A 207 36.58 6.83 15.68
CA ASP A 207 36.01 7.50 16.88
C ASP A 207 34.94 8.58 16.60
N CYS A 208 34.36 8.69 15.40
CA CYS A 208 33.35 9.72 15.08
C CYS A 208 32.25 9.19 14.15
N PRO A 209 30.94 9.35 14.41
CA PRO A 209 29.88 8.83 13.52
C PRO A 209 30.10 9.25 12.06
N ALA A 210 29.88 8.32 11.12
CA ALA A 210 30.13 8.52 9.68
C ALA A 210 29.37 9.72 9.11
N ILE A 211 28.14 9.89 9.58
CA ILE A 211 27.19 10.90 9.12
C ILE A 211 26.62 11.57 10.36
N LYS A 212 26.94 12.85 10.55
CA LYS A 212 26.19 13.74 11.45
C LYS A 212 25.10 14.40 10.62
N ALA A 213 23.88 13.90 10.75
CA ALA A 213 22.70 14.53 10.17
C ALA A 213 22.08 15.47 11.21
N THR A 214 21.65 16.66 10.78
CA THR A 214 21.01 17.61 11.69
C THR A 214 19.64 17.10 12.15
N CYS A 215 19.15 17.52 13.31
CA CYS A 215 17.79 17.14 13.78
C CYS A 215 16.71 17.47 12.75
N SER A 216 16.85 18.61 12.06
CA SER A 216 15.95 19.03 10.98
C SER A 216 15.95 18.08 9.78
N GLU A 217 17.00 17.28 9.61
CA GLU A 217 17.17 16.33 8.51
C GLU A 217 16.82 14.89 8.90
N LYS A 218 16.66 14.58 10.19
CA LYS A 218 16.41 13.21 10.69
C LYS A 218 15.26 12.54 9.94
N GLU A 219 14.09 13.17 9.93
CA GLU A 219 12.90 12.62 9.25
C GLU A 219 13.13 12.52 7.72
N ALA A 220 13.81 13.49 7.11
CA ALA A 220 14.14 13.43 5.68
C ALA A 220 15.12 12.27 5.36
N PHE A 221 16.03 11.97 6.28
CA PHE A 221 16.97 10.87 6.16
C PHE A 221 16.30 9.51 6.38
N LEU A 222 15.41 9.39 7.36
CA LEU A 222 14.63 8.16 7.57
C LEU A 222 13.74 7.85 6.35
N GLU A 223 13.08 8.86 5.79
CA GLU A 223 12.31 8.74 4.55
C GLU A 223 13.14 8.22 3.37
N LEU A 224 14.40 8.69 3.27
CA LEU A 224 15.35 8.21 2.27
C LEU A 224 15.68 6.72 2.48
N LEU A 225 15.96 6.31 3.71
CA LEU A 225 16.24 4.91 4.05
C LEU A 225 15.06 3.99 3.75
N TYR A 226 13.83 4.44 4.05
CA TYR A 226 12.65 3.65 3.77
C TYR A 226 12.46 3.36 2.27
N GLN A 227 12.95 4.21 1.37
CA GLN A 227 12.95 3.93 -0.07
C GLN A 227 13.93 2.82 -0.48
N ALA A 228 14.97 2.57 0.33
CA ALA A 228 15.98 1.55 0.03
C ALA A 228 15.69 0.21 0.70
N TYR A 229 15.11 0.23 1.91
CA TYR A 229 14.65 -0.97 2.60
C TYR A 229 13.38 -1.55 1.94
N PRO A 230 13.09 -2.85 2.11
CA PRO A 230 11.95 -3.52 1.48
C PRO A 230 10.61 -3.17 2.17
N THR A 231 10.28 -1.89 2.25
CA THR A 231 9.08 -1.36 2.92
C THR A 231 7.94 -1.10 1.96
N ARG A 232 8.23 -1.01 0.65
CA ARG A 232 7.30 -0.53 -0.40
C ARG A 232 6.76 0.88 -0.15
N ARG A 233 7.41 1.67 0.71
CA ARG A 233 7.00 3.04 1.01
C ARG A 233 6.81 3.85 -0.27
N PRO A 234 5.59 4.32 -0.59
CA PRO A 234 5.35 5.08 -1.81
C PRO A 234 6.22 6.34 -1.88
N ILE A 235 6.67 6.71 -3.08
CA ILE A 235 7.50 7.92 -3.29
C ILE A 235 6.80 9.23 -2.88
N PHE A 236 5.48 9.20 -2.71
CA PHE A 236 4.67 10.34 -2.30
C PHE A 236 4.33 10.33 -0.80
N ALA A 237 4.69 9.28 -0.05
CA ALA A 237 4.29 9.11 1.35
C ALA A 237 4.69 10.30 2.23
N SER A 238 5.92 10.79 2.05
CA SER A 238 6.36 12.07 2.62
C SER A 238 7.12 12.88 1.56
N PHE A 239 6.42 13.28 0.49
CA PHE A 239 7.04 13.87 -0.70
C PHE A 239 8.05 15.00 -0.39
N ARG A 240 7.71 15.93 0.51
CA ARG A 240 8.60 17.04 0.88
C ARG A 240 9.86 16.57 1.60
N ARG A 241 9.72 15.68 2.59
CA ARG A 241 10.85 15.16 3.37
C ARG A 241 11.75 14.29 2.51
N LEU A 242 11.16 13.39 1.73
CA LEU A 242 11.89 12.55 0.80
C LEU A 242 12.63 13.38 -0.25
N THR A 243 12.02 14.45 -0.76
CA THR A 243 12.71 15.32 -1.71
C THR A 243 13.85 16.09 -1.06
N ALA A 244 13.65 16.62 0.14
CA ALA A 244 14.72 17.28 0.90
C ALA A 244 15.90 16.32 1.13
N GLY A 245 15.63 15.08 1.53
CA GLY A 245 16.65 14.04 1.70
C GLY A 245 17.33 13.68 0.37
N ALA A 246 16.56 13.39 -0.68
CA ALA A 246 17.10 12.99 -1.97
C ALA A 246 17.99 14.09 -2.59
N VAL A 247 17.58 15.36 -2.51
CA VAL A 247 18.40 16.49 -3.00
C VAL A 247 19.61 16.73 -2.09
N GLY A 248 19.42 16.70 -0.76
CA GLY A 248 20.50 16.90 0.21
C GLY A 248 21.63 15.87 0.09
N TYR A 249 21.26 14.61 -0.12
CA TYR A 249 22.19 13.47 -0.22
C TYR A 249 22.51 13.04 -1.66
N LYS A 250 22.07 13.82 -2.66
CA LYS A 250 22.34 13.62 -4.10
C LYS A 250 21.94 12.23 -4.62
N CYS A 251 20.72 11.82 -4.31
CA CYS A 251 20.16 10.55 -4.75
C CYS A 251 19.50 10.70 -6.13
N ASP A 252 20.30 10.72 -7.19
CA ASP A 252 19.88 11.04 -8.57
C ASP A 252 18.69 10.20 -9.06
N ASN A 253 18.68 8.89 -8.72
CA ASN A 253 17.56 8.00 -9.03
C ASN A 253 16.23 8.45 -8.41
N LEU A 254 16.26 8.84 -7.13
CA LEU A 254 15.07 9.32 -6.43
C LEU A 254 14.67 10.72 -6.90
N ILE A 255 15.63 11.61 -7.12
CA ILE A 255 15.38 12.95 -7.69
C ILE A 255 14.65 12.83 -9.04
N TYR A 256 15.09 11.91 -9.90
CA TYR A 256 14.43 11.63 -11.17
C TYR A 256 12.99 11.11 -10.97
N GLN A 257 12.78 10.12 -10.11
CA GLN A 257 11.44 9.54 -9.88
C GLN A 257 10.47 10.56 -9.25
N LEU A 258 10.93 11.34 -8.27
CA LEU A 258 10.16 12.43 -7.66
C LEU A 258 9.81 13.51 -8.69
N SER A 259 10.77 13.86 -9.55
CA SER A 259 10.54 14.81 -10.65
C SER A 259 9.48 14.28 -11.60
N LYS A 260 9.62 13.02 -12.06
CA LYS A 260 8.67 12.35 -12.94
C LYS A 260 7.27 12.31 -12.31
N HIS A 261 7.18 11.93 -11.04
CA HIS A 261 5.93 11.87 -10.30
C HIS A 261 5.23 13.23 -10.26
N LEU A 262 5.96 14.31 -9.95
CA LEU A 262 5.40 15.67 -9.91
C LEU A 262 4.92 16.14 -11.28
N ILE A 263 5.66 15.82 -12.35
CA ILE A 263 5.30 16.19 -13.74
C ILE A 263 4.03 15.46 -14.17
N ASP A 264 4.00 14.14 -13.98
CA ASP A 264 2.93 13.24 -14.42
C ASP A 264 1.75 13.22 -13.43
N TYR A 265 1.83 14.02 -12.35
CA TYR A 265 0.77 14.11 -11.35
C TYR A 265 -0.53 14.62 -11.97
N ASN A 266 -1.44 13.68 -12.23
CA ASN A 266 -2.73 13.92 -12.84
C ASN A 266 -3.90 13.47 -11.96
N TYR A 267 -3.63 12.92 -10.76
CA TYR A 267 -4.67 12.54 -9.80
C TYR A 267 -5.58 13.73 -9.44
N ARG A 268 -5.07 14.96 -9.55
CA ARG A 268 -5.84 16.20 -9.52
C ARG A 268 -5.29 17.22 -10.52
N PRO A 269 -6.13 18.07 -11.14
CA PRO A 269 -5.65 19.17 -11.98
C PRO A 269 -4.91 20.20 -11.13
N MET A 270 -3.59 20.05 -11.03
CA MET A 270 -2.72 21.17 -10.69
C MET A 270 -2.52 22.02 -11.93
N THR A 271 -2.67 23.34 -11.76
CA THR A 271 -2.26 24.30 -12.79
C THR A 271 -0.76 24.15 -13.05
N PHE A 272 -0.30 24.56 -14.24
CA PHE A 272 1.12 24.63 -14.55
C PHE A 272 1.90 25.37 -13.44
N LEU A 273 1.41 26.54 -13.02
CA LEU A 273 2.08 27.39 -12.02
C LEU A 273 2.22 26.69 -10.66
N GLN A 274 1.21 25.93 -10.22
CA GLN A 274 1.30 25.17 -8.96
C GLN A 274 2.36 24.06 -9.04
N ARG A 275 2.42 23.32 -10.16
CA ARG A 275 3.46 22.28 -10.36
C ARG A 275 4.85 22.90 -10.45
N PHE A 276 4.95 24.01 -11.16
CA PHE A 276 6.20 24.73 -11.35
C PHE A 276 6.72 25.29 -10.02
N GLN A 277 5.84 25.90 -9.21
CA GLN A 277 6.17 26.35 -7.86
C GLN A 277 6.64 25.19 -6.97
N ALA A 278 5.90 24.08 -6.94
CA ALA A 278 6.26 22.91 -6.14
C ALA A 278 7.63 22.34 -6.57
N ALA A 279 7.94 22.31 -7.86
CA ALA A 279 9.24 21.86 -8.35
C ALA A 279 10.38 22.76 -7.86
N ILE A 280 10.18 24.08 -7.82
CA ILE A 280 11.14 25.08 -7.33
C ILE A 280 11.33 24.96 -5.82
N GLU A 281 10.25 24.93 -5.05
CA GLU A 281 10.29 24.81 -3.58
C GLU A 281 11.01 23.55 -3.13
N ASN A 282 10.81 22.44 -3.85
CA ASN A 282 11.46 21.17 -3.57
C ASN A 282 12.82 21.01 -4.28
N ARG A 283 13.32 22.04 -4.98
CA ARG A 283 14.62 22.04 -5.68
C ARG A 283 14.80 20.86 -6.66
N LEU A 284 13.72 20.42 -7.29
CA LEU A 284 13.73 19.34 -8.28
C LEU A 284 14.14 19.89 -9.66
N GLU A 285 15.44 20.10 -9.87
CA GLU A 285 15.96 20.67 -11.12
C GLU A 285 15.46 19.96 -12.40
N PRO A 286 15.40 18.60 -12.46
CA PRO A 286 14.87 17.92 -13.65
C PRO A 286 13.39 18.25 -13.91
N ALA A 287 12.57 18.39 -12.86
CA ALA A 287 11.17 18.79 -13.00
C ALA A 287 11.03 20.25 -13.46
N ILE A 288 11.83 21.17 -12.91
CA ILE A 288 11.83 22.58 -13.32
C ILE A 288 12.18 22.70 -14.81
N SER A 289 13.24 22.02 -15.25
CA SER A 289 13.66 22.00 -16.65
C SER A 289 12.55 21.44 -17.55
N GLU A 290 12.00 20.28 -17.20
CA GLU A 290 11.01 19.60 -18.03
C GLU A 290 9.69 20.38 -18.14
N LEU A 291 9.21 20.97 -17.03
CA LEU A 291 8.00 21.78 -17.04
C LEU A 291 8.19 23.03 -17.92
N ALA A 292 9.31 23.74 -17.78
CA ALA A 292 9.61 24.91 -18.61
C ALA A 292 9.77 24.53 -20.09
N PHE A 293 10.41 23.40 -20.38
CA PHE A 293 10.58 22.86 -21.72
C PHE A 293 9.24 22.52 -22.39
N ARG A 294 8.35 21.79 -21.69
CA ARG A 294 7.01 21.44 -22.19
C ARG A 294 6.14 22.68 -22.43
N ALA A 295 6.15 23.62 -21.48
CA ALA A 295 5.40 24.87 -21.61
C ALA A 295 5.91 25.75 -22.77
N ALA A 296 7.21 25.67 -23.10
CA ALA A 296 7.75 26.36 -24.26
C ALA A 296 7.36 25.68 -25.59
N LEU A 297 7.29 24.35 -25.61
CA LEU A 297 6.87 23.57 -26.79
C LEU A 297 5.39 23.77 -27.15
N ASP A 298 4.51 23.76 -26.15
CA ASP A 298 3.06 23.91 -26.38
C ASP A 298 2.58 25.37 -26.49
N GLY A 299 3.47 26.33 -26.27
CA GLY A 299 3.21 27.76 -26.34
C GLY A 299 2.61 28.37 -25.07
N THR A 300 2.31 27.58 -24.04
CA THR A 300 1.79 28.05 -22.73
C THR A 300 2.73 29.06 -22.11
N TRP A 301 4.05 28.86 -22.24
CA TRP A 301 5.07 29.79 -21.74
C TRP A 301 4.89 31.19 -22.34
N ASN A 302 4.78 31.30 -23.66
CA ASN A 302 4.61 32.59 -24.34
C ASN A 302 3.28 33.26 -23.95
N GLN A 303 2.20 32.48 -23.80
CA GLN A 303 0.91 32.99 -23.35
C GLN A 303 1.01 33.57 -21.93
N MET A 304 1.70 32.90 -21.01
CA MET A 304 1.91 33.39 -19.65
C MET A 304 2.73 34.70 -19.64
N ILE A 305 3.81 34.78 -20.42
CA ILE A 305 4.59 36.03 -20.53
C ILE A 305 3.71 37.18 -21.05
N GLN A 306 2.88 36.92 -22.06
CA GLN A 306 1.95 37.91 -22.60
C GLN A 306 0.88 38.34 -21.59
N SER A 307 0.49 37.47 -20.66
CA SER A 307 -0.43 37.81 -19.58
C SER A 307 0.23 38.48 -18.37
N GLY A 308 1.53 38.81 -18.46
CA GLY A 308 2.27 39.52 -17.41
C GLY A 308 3.00 38.63 -16.40
N PHE A 309 3.18 37.34 -16.69
CA PHE A 309 4.01 36.47 -15.86
C PHE A 309 5.49 36.88 -15.95
N GLU A 310 6.10 37.16 -14.80
CA GLU A 310 7.53 37.50 -14.68
C GLU A 310 8.32 36.31 -14.11
N PRO A 311 8.89 35.44 -14.97
CA PRO A 311 9.49 34.19 -14.52
C PRO A 311 10.71 34.40 -13.61
N GLU A 312 11.52 35.43 -13.86
CA GLU A 312 12.70 35.73 -13.04
C GLU A 312 12.32 36.10 -11.60
N ASN A 313 11.23 36.88 -11.43
CA ASN A 313 10.71 37.23 -10.11
C ASN A 313 10.04 36.04 -9.42
N PHE A 314 9.39 35.16 -10.19
CA PHE A 314 8.71 33.98 -9.67
C PHE A 314 9.68 32.90 -9.15
N CYS A 315 10.68 32.50 -9.95
CA CYS A 315 11.59 31.40 -9.58
C CYS A 315 12.94 31.86 -9.03
N GLY A 316 13.23 33.15 -9.08
CA GLY A 316 14.53 33.73 -8.72
C GLY A 316 15.55 33.64 -9.85
N ARG A 317 16.44 34.64 -9.89
CA ARG A 317 17.43 34.83 -10.96
C ARG A 317 18.30 33.62 -11.26
N GLN A 318 18.72 32.88 -10.22
CA GLN A 318 19.60 31.73 -10.39
C GLN A 318 18.91 30.57 -11.11
N VAL A 319 17.71 30.18 -10.66
CA VAL A 319 16.91 29.11 -11.29
C VAL A 319 16.53 29.51 -12.71
N TYR A 320 16.10 30.76 -12.88
CA TYR A 320 15.73 31.30 -14.19
C TYR A 320 16.87 31.19 -15.20
N THR A 321 18.05 31.71 -14.85
CA THR A 321 19.18 31.78 -15.78
C THR A 321 19.83 30.42 -16.05
N LYS A 322 19.96 29.56 -15.02
CA LYS A 322 20.73 28.30 -15.12
C LYS A 322 19.90 27.12 -15.59
N ILE A 323 18.59 27.11 -15.36
CA ILE A 323 17.73 25.94 -15.61
C ILE A 323 16.66 26.29 -16.64
N VAL A 324 15.85 27.31 -16.36
CA VAL A 324 14.67 27.66 -17.17
C VAL A 324 15.05 28.18 -18.55
N CYS A 325 15.96 29.15 -18.65
CA CYS A 325 16.39 29.72 -19.93
C CYS A 325 17.00 28.66 -20.87
N PRO A 326 17.95 27.81 -20.43
CA PRO A 326 18.44 26.70 -21.26
C PRO A 326 17.34 25.76 -21.72
N ALA A 327 16.41 25.37 -20.84
CA ALA A 327 15.29 24.50 -21.19
C ALA A 327 14.40 25.11 -22.30
N ILE A 328 14.07 26.40 -22.19
CA ILE A 328 13.26 27.11 -23.21
C ILE A 328 14.02 27.20 -24.54
N LEU A 329 15.33 27.48 -24.52
CA LEU A 329 16.13 27.54 -25.74
C LEU A 329 16.24 26.18 -26.42
N LEU A 330 16.36 25.11 -25.66
CA LEU A 330 16.34 23.74 -26.17
C LEU A 330 14.99 23.39 -26.81
N ALA A 331 13.87 23.79 -26.18
CA ALA A 331 12.52 23.54 -26.68
C ALA A 331 12.29 24.12 -28.09
N ARG A 332 12.84 25.30 -28.38
CA ARG A 332 12.65 25.97 -29.69
C ARG A 332 13.13 25.17 -30.89
N ASN A 333 14.11 24.28 -30.69
CA ASN A 333 14.68 23.44 -31.74
C ASN A 333 14.31 21.96 -31.59
N ALA A 334 13.48 21.63 -30.60
CA ALA A 334 13.15 20.25 -30.28
C ALA A 334 11.90 19.77 -31.03
N LYS A 335 11.75 18.45 -31.10
CA LYS A 335 10.53 17.82 -31.62
C LYS A 335 9.41 17.88 -30.57
N PRO A 336 8.13 17.80 -30.98
CA PRO A 336 7.00 17.85 -30.04
C PRO A 336 7.00 16.74 -28.98
N ASP A 337 7.61 15.59 -29.27
CA ASP A 337 7.72 14.41 -28.41
C ASP A 337 9.03 14.36 -27.60
N ALA A 338 9.88 15.37 -27.73
CA ALA A 338 11.14 15.43 -27.01
C ALA A 338 10.91 15.64 -25.51
N THR A 339 11.90 15.24 -24.71
CA THR A 339 11.92 15.45 -23.25
C THR A 339 13.33 15.80 -22.80
N THR A 340 13.41 16.66 -21.79
CA THR A 340 14.65 16.95 -21.05
C THR A 340 14.87 15.99 -19.89
N LEU A 341 13.84 15.24 -19.50
CA LEU A 341 13.88 14.30 -18.40
C LEU A 341 14.68 13.04 -18.81
N LYS A 342 15.93 12.94 -18.34
CA LYS A 342 16.82 11.80 -18.61
C LYS A 342 16.79 10.82 -17.44
N LYS A 343 16.41 9.56 -17.70
CA LYS A 343 16.52 8.47 -16.72
C LYS A 343 18.00 8.25 -16.40
N PRO A 344 18.41 8.21 -15.12
CA PRO A 344 19.76 7.80 -14.76
C PRO A 344 20.06 6.38 -15.27
N GLU A 345 21.32 6.09 -15.58
CA GLU A 345 21.74 4.77 -16.03
C GLU A 345 21.59 3.75 -14.89
N ASN A 346 20.87 2.66 -15.16
CA ASN A 346 20.71 1.58 -14.19
C ASN A 346 21.86 0.58 -14.31
N ASN A 347 22.88 0.71 -13.46
CA ASN A 347 24.12 -0.08 -13.52
C ASN A 347 24.08 -1.36 -12.67
N LEU A 348 22.92 -2.04 -12.60
CA LEU A 348 22.82 -3.31 -11.89
C LEU A 348 23.53 -4.42 -12.67
N LYS A 349 24.75 -4.73 -12.24
CA LYS A 349 25.53 -5.87 -12.73
C LYS A 349 25.49 -7.00 -11.72
N PHE A 350 24.88 -8.12 -12.11
CA PHE A 350 24.74 -9.32 -11.28
C PHE A 350 25.77 -10.41 -11.62
N ILE A 351 26.47 -10.34 -12.75
CA ILE A 351 27.39 -11.41 -13.20
C ILE A 351 28.85 -10.97 -13.04
N GLU A 352 29.10 -9.66 -13.11
CA GLU A 352 30.45 -9.09 -13.02
C GLU A 352 30.61 -8.33 -11.71
N LEU A 353 31.73 -8.57 -11.02
CA LEU A 353 32.17 -7.81 -9.86
C LEU A 353 33.30 -6.89 -10.30
N GLU A 354 33.17 -5.59 -10.01
CA GLU A 354 34.23 -4.62 -10.30
C GLU A 354 35.38 -4.79 -9.31
N GLU A 355 36.63 -4.60 -9.78
CA GLU A 355 37.80 -4.76 -8.92
C GLU A 355 37.72 -3.80 -7.72
N GLY A 356 37.77 -4.36 -6.51
CA GLY A 356 37.69 -3.60 -5.25
C GLY A 356 36.27 -3.24 -4.80
N ASP A 357 35.22 -3.75 -5.46
CA ASP A 357 33.84 -3.60 -4.98
C ASP A 357 33.58 -4.53 -3.78
N THR A 358 33.58 -3.96 -2.57
CA THR A 358 33.26 -4.65 -1.32
C THR A 358 31.78 -4.57 -0.95
N THR A 359 30.95 -3.90 -1.77
CA THR A 359 29.54 -3.64 -1.42
C THR A 359 28.61 -4.80 -1.75
N LYS A 360 29.11 -5.77 -2.52
CA LYS A 360 28.33 -6.90 -3.02
C LYS A 360 28.71 -8.21 -2.33
N SER A 361 27.70 -9.04 -2.13
CA SER A 361 27.81 -10.43 -1.70
C SER A 361 27.67 -11.35 -2.90
N ALA A 362 28.44 -12.43 -2.89
CA ALA A 362 28.36 -13.48 -3.91
C ALA A 362 27.29 -14.52 -3.52
N ILE A 363 26.43 -14.87 -4.48
CA ILE A 363 25.46 -15.96 -4.42
C ILE A 363 25.84 -17.01 -5.47
N LEU A 364 26.28 -18.18 -5.03
CA LEU A 364 26.50 -19.35 -5.86
C LEU A 364 25.17 -20.05 -6.15
N PHE A 365 24.79 -20.09 -7.42
CA PHE A 365 23.59 -20.77 -7.89
C PHE A 365 23.90 -21.62 -9.12
N ARG A 366 23.69 -22.94 -8.99
CA ARG A 366 24.01 -23.94 -10.04
C ARG A 366 25.41 -23.80 -10.66
N GLY A 367 26.42 -23.51 -9.84
CA GLY A 367 27.81 -23.35 -10.28
C GLY A 367 28.12 -22.00 -10.93
N THR A 368 27.15 -21.10 -11.04
CA THR A 368 27.33 -19.72 -11.50
C THR A 368 27.28 -18.78 -10.30
N ILE A 369 28.20 -17.82 -10.25
CA ILE A 369 28.22 -16.81 -9.18
C ILE A 369 27.43 -15.59 -9.66
N PHE A 370 26.52 -15.12 -8.80
CA PHE A 370 25.78 -13.89 -8.96
C PHE A 370 26.18 -12.91 -7.85
N TYR A 371 26.12 -11.61 -8.11
CA TYR A 371 26.49 -10.57 -7.16
C TYR A 371 25.30 -9.67 -6.87
N ILE A 372 24.96 -9.50 -5.59
CA ILE A 372 23.90 -8.61 -5.12
C ILE A 372 24.46 -7.69 -4.04
N ASN A 373 23.92 -6.49 -3.89
CA ASN A 373 24.28 -5.63 -2.77
C ASN A 373 24.07 -6.33 -1.42
N SER A 374 25.11 -6.37 -0.59
CA SER A 374 25.13 -7.09 0.68
C SER A 374 24.08 -6.57 1.66
N GLY A 375 23.80 -5.26 1.60
CA GLY A 375 22.82 -4.61 2.45
C GLY A 375 21.38 -4.97 2.11
N ILE A 376 21.03 -5.00 0.81
CA ILE A 376 19.72 -5.52 0.35
C ILE A 376 19.54 -6.97 0.77
N LEU A 377 20.56 -7.81 0.56
CA LEU A 377 20.48 -9.22 0.90
C LEU A 377 20.26 -9.40 2.41
N ALA A 378 20.92 -8.60 3.25
CA ALA A 378 20.70 -8.60 4.69
C ALA A 378 19.28 -8.14 5.05
N ALA A 379 18.78 -7.07 4.43
CA ALA A 379 17.44 -6.54 4.70
C ALA A 379 16.30 -7.50 4.28
N HIS A 380 16.52 -8.35 3.28
CA HIS A 380 15.57 -9.40 2.89
C HIS A 380 15.68 -10.70 3.69
N GLY A 381 16.79 -10.89 4.41
CA GLY A 381 17.10 -12.12 5.12
C GLY A 381 18.07 -13.03 4.35
N LYS A 382 19.07 -13.54 5.07
CA LYS A 382 20.12 -14.42 4.55
C LYS A 382 20.19 -15.77 5.27
N GLU A 383 19.29 -16.02 6.22
CA GLU A 383 19.36 -17.13 7.18
C GLU A 383 19.16 -18.49 6.51
N MET A 384 18.39 -18.52 5.42
CA MET A 384 18.08 -19.74 4.67
C MET A 384 19.15 -20.11 3.63
N LEU A 385 20.04 -19.16 3.31
CA LEU A 385 21.19 -19.39 2.43
C LEU A 385 22.31 -20.09 3.20
N CYS A 386 22.88 -21.14 2.61
CA CYS A 386 24.07 -21.78 3.20
C CYS A 386 25.29 -20.91 2.93
N ILE A 387 26.31 -20.98 3.79
CA ILE A 387 27.58 -20.28 3.56
C ILE A 387 28.61 -21.28 3.06
N GLY A 388 29.22 -20.98 1.91
CA GLY A 388 30.28 -21.75 1.28
C GLY A 388 31.66 -21.51 1.92
N GLN A 389 32.67 -22.19 1.41
CA GLN A 389 34.01 -22.17 2.01
C GLN A 389 34.72 -20.82 1.81
N ASN A 390 34.38 -20.05 0.77
CA ASN A 390 34.97 -18.75 0.50
C ASN A 390 34.09 -17.59 1.01
N GLY A 391 33.09 -17.89 1.84
CA GLY A 391 32.13 -16.91 2.36
C GLY A 391 31.00 -16.55 1.38
N GLU A 392 30.92 -17.20 0.22
CA GLU A 392 29.80 -17.05 -0.70
C GLU A 392 28.51 -17.66 -0.14
N TYR A 393 27.37 -17.04 -0.42
CA TYR A 393 26.08 -17.63 -0.11
C TYR A 393 25.71 -18.66 -1.17
N ILE A 394 25.17 -19.81 -0.76
CA ILE A 394 24.76 -20.89 -1.65
C ILE A 394 23.24 -20.93 -1.70
N ALA A 395 22.68 -20.64 -2.88
CA ALA A 395 21.26 -20.74 -3.13
C ALA A 395 20.84 -22.17 -3.46
N ARG A 396 19.71 -22.60 -2.90
CA ARG A 396 19.17 -23.95 -3.10
C ARG A 396 18.49 -24.03 -4.46
N TYR A 397 18.69 -25.17 -5.15
CA TYR A 397 17.98 -25.49 -6.37
C TYR A 397 17.04 -26.66 -6.11
N THR A 398 15.76 -26.35 -5.91
CA THR A 398 14.72 -27.34 -5.55
C THR A 398 14.08 -27.97 -6.78
N ALA A 399 13.47 -29.15 -6.61
CA ALA A 399 12.74 -29.83 -7.68
C ALA A 399 11.50 -29.03 -8.11
N GLU A 400 10.86 -28.34 -7.17
CA GLU A 400 9.77 -27.41 -7.39
C GLU A 400 10.19 -26.24 -8.29
N PHE A 401 11.28 -25.56 -7.95
CA PHE A 401 11.79 -24.47 -8.76
C PHE A 401 12.17 -24.94 -10.18
N HIS A 402 12.81 -26.11 -10.28
CA HIS A 402 13.10 -26.73 -11.57
C HIS A 402 11.83 -26.96 -12.41
N ARG A 403 10.76 -27.46 -11.79
CA ARG A 403 9.48 -27.75 -12.46
C ARG A 403 8.80 -26.49 -12.99
N GLU A 404 8.77 -25.42 -12.21
CA GLU A 404 8.18 -24.15 -12.64
C GLU A 404 9.01 -23.50 -13.74
N CYS A 405 10.35 -23.59 -13.70
CA CYS A 405 11.19 -23.16 -14.82
C CYS A 405 10.92 -23.99 -16.09
N ALA A 406 10.89 -25.31 -15.98
CA ALA A 406 10.64 -26.21 -17.11
C ALA A 406 9.23 -26.05 -17.70
N ARG A 407 8.23 -25.66 -16.91
CA ARG A 407 6.87 -25.39 -17.38
C ARG A 407 6.82 -24.21 -18.37
N GLY A 408 7.66 -23.20 -18.19
CA GLY A 408 7.72 -22.00 -19.03
C GLY A 408 8.94 -21.94 -19.95
N ASP A 409 9.68 -23.04 -20.13
CA ASP A 409 10.96 -23.08 -20.85
C ASP A 409 11.97 -22.02 -20.39
N LEU A 410 11.95 -21.70 -19.09
CA LEU A 410 12.74 -20.62 -18.50
C LEU A 410 14.15 -21.07 -18.13
N ILE A 411 15.12 -20.18 -18.30
CA ILE A 411 16.50 -20.40 -17.84
C ILE A 411 16.59 -20.01 -16.35
N PRO A 412 16.96 -20.94 -15.44
CA PRO A 412 17.07 -20.67 -14.01
C PRO A 412 17.87 -19.43 -13.63
N GLY A 413 18.99 -19.18 -14.31
CA GLY A 413 19.84 -18.01 -14.05
C GLY A 413 19.16 -16.69 -14.40
N GLU A 414 18.37 -16.65 -15.47
CA GLU A 414 17.62 -15.45 -15.87
C GLU A 414 16.50 -15.13 -14.88
N VAL A 415 15.80 -16.16 -14.40
CA VAL A 415 14.79 -16.04 -13.33
C VAL A 415 15.41 -15.43 -12.08
N LEU A 416 16.61 -15.89 -11.69
CA LEU A 416 17.33 -15.33 -10.55
C LEU A 416 17.70 -13.86 -10.81
N VAL A 417 18.24 -13.50 -11.98
CA VAL A 417 18.59 -12.11 -12.31
C VAL A 417 17.36 -11.19 -12.23
N GLN A 418 16.21 -11.62 -12.75
CA GLN A 418 14.96 -10.85 -12.68
C GLN A 418 14.49 -10.70 -11.23
N LEU A 419 14.59 -11.75 -10.43
CA LEU A 419 14.27 -11.70 -9.00
C LEU A 419 15.19 -10.74 -8.24
N LEU A 420 16.50 -10.82 -8.45
CA LEU A 420 17.46 -9.91 -7.81
C LEU A 420 17.22 -8.47 -8.26
N THR A 421 16.92 -8.25 -9.55
CA THR A 421 16.54 -6.92 -10.06
C THR A 421 15.33 -6.37 -9.32
N TYR A 422 14.30 -7.19 -9.10
CA TYR A 422 13.09 -6.81 -8.37
C TYR A 422 13.32 -6.53 -6.87
N MET A 423 14.32 -7.16 -6.26
CA MET A 423 14.72 -6.90 -4.87
C MET A 423 15.41 -5.54 -4.70
N HIS A 424 16.02 -5.00 -5.77
CA HIS A 424 16.61 -3.66 -5.70
C HIS A 424 15.53 -2.57 -5.63
N PRO A 425 15.80 -1.44 -4.96
CA PRO A 425 14.91 -0.29 -4.95
C PRO A 425 14.55 0.13 -6.37
N MET A 426 13.25 0.33 -6.63
CA MET A 426 12.73 0.66 -7.96
C MET A 426 13.04 -0.39 -9.05
N GLY A 427 13.34 -1.62 -8.64
CA GLY A 427 13.49 -2.77 -9.52
C GLY A 427 12.24 -3.04 -10.34
N GLU A 428 12.42 -3.46 -11.58
CA GLU A 428 11.32 -3.81 -12.47
C GLU A 428 10.67 -5.12 -12.05
N VAL A 429 9.34 -5.21 -12.21
CA VAL A 429 8.59 -6.44 -11.94
C VAL A 429 9.06 -7.52 -12.91
N PRO A 430 9.32 -8.77 -12.45
CA PRO A 430 9.69 -9.86 -13.34
C PRO A 430 8.64 -10.09 -14.44
N HIS A 431 9.07 -10.60 -15.58
CA HIS A 431 8.15 -10.97 -16.66
C HIS A 431 7.04 -11.92 -16.13
N PRO A 432 5.77 -11.79 -16.56
CA PRO A 432 4.65 -12.60 -16.05
C PRO A 432 4.93 -14.11 -16.03
N ASP A 433 5.59 -14.64 -17.05
CA ASP A 433 5.95 -16.07 -17.14
C ASP A 433 6.92 -16.52 -16.03
N MET A 434 7.73 -15.61 -15.50
CA MET A 434 8.74 -15.89 -14.47
C MET A 434 8.20 -15.77 -13.04
N ILE A 435 7.05 -15.12 -12.83
CA ILE A 435 6.50 -14.81 -11.50
C ILE A 435 6.38 -16.06 -10.61
N ARG A 436 5.87 -17.17 -11.16
CA ARG A 436 5.74 -18.43 -10.40
C ARG A 436 7.09 -18.95 -9.95
N ALA A 437 8.07 -19.01 -10.85
CA ALA A 437 9.42 -19.49 -10.53
C ALA A 437 10.10 -18.55 -9.51
N CYS A 438 9.95 -17.24 -9.66
CA CYS A 438 10.42 -16.25 -8.69
C CYS A 438 9.81 -16.44 -7.30
N ILE A 439 8.51 -16.72 -7.21
CA ILE A 439 7.82 -17.00 -5.93
C ILE A 439 8.34 -18.28 -5.28
N VAL A 440 8.53 -19.36 -6.05
CA VAL A 440 9.11 -20.60 -5.50
C VAL A 440 10.51 -20.33 -4.94
N PHE A 441 11.34 -19.61 -5.70
CA PHE A 441 12.69 -19.27 -5.24
C PHE A 441 12.65 -18.39 -3.98
N ALA A 442 11.80 -17.36 -3.94
CA ALA A 442 11.65 -16.50 -2.77
C ALA A 442 11.15 -17.28 -1.55
N PHE A 443 10.21 -18.21 -1.74
CA PHE A 443 9.72 -19.10 -0.69
C PHE A 443 10.83 -20.00 -0.13
N ASP A 444 11.61 -20.63 -1.00
CA ASP A 444 12.70 -21.54 -0.61
C ASP A 444 13.81 -20.86 0.20
N HIS A 445 13.93 -19.54 0.07
CA HIS A 445 14.94 -18.71 0.74
C HIS A 445 14.37 -17.79 1.83
N GLY A 446 13.08 -17.91 2.17
CA GLY A 446 12.46 -17.13 3.25
C GLY A 446 12.23 -15.65 2.93
N TRP A 447 12.32 -15.24 1.67
CA TRP A 447 12.12 -13.86 1.23
C TRP A 447 10.62 -13.51 1.14
N ASN A 448 9.94 -13.54 2.30
CA ASN A 448 8.48 -13.41 2.39
C ASN A 448 7.97 -12.09 1.81
N ILE A 449 8.66 -10.97 2.03
CA ILE A 449 8.27 -9.68 1.44
C ILE A 449 8.23 -9.76 -0.09
N VAL A 450 9.21 -10.40 -0.72
CA VAL A 450 9.25 -10.55 -2.18
C VAL A 450 8.11 -11.45 -2.65
N LYS A 451 7.92 -12.59 -1.97
CA LYS A 451 6.86 -13.57 -2.24
C LYS A 451 5.46 -12.93 -2.17
N GLU A 452 5.17 -12.21 -1.09
CA GLU A 452 3.88 -11.55 -0.81
C GLU A 452 3.61 -10.37 -1.75
N ASN A 453 4.65 -9.75 -2.30
CA ASN A 453 4.47 -8.73 -3.33
C ASN A 453 4.16 -9.37 -4.69
N LEU A 454 4.95 -10.37 -5.10
CA LEU A 454 4.80 -11.03 -6.40
C LEU A 454 3.46 -11.76 -6.57
N GLU A 455 2.80 -12.18 -5.49
CA GLU A 455 1.45 -12.77 -5.60
C GLU A 455 0.39 -11.81 -6.17
N ASN A 456 0.63 -10.50 -6.13
CA ASN A 456 -0.29 -9.50 -6.68
C ASN A 456 -0.14 -9.33 -8.20
N GLU A 457 0.94 -9.84 -8.79
CA GLU A 457 1.29 -9.68 -10.21
C GLU A 457 0.63 -10.74 -11.12
N PHE A 458 -0.13 -11.68 -10.56
CA PHE A 458 -0.83 -12.70 -11.35
C PHE A 458 -1.97 -12.10 -12.18
N GLU A 459 -1.93 -12.38 -13.48
CA GLU A 459 -3.02 -12.05 -14.39
C GLU A 459 -4.31 -12.84 -14.05
N PRO A 460 -5.49 -12.29 -14.37
CA PRO A 460 -6.74 -13.02 -14.25
C PRO A 460 -6.75 -14.30 -15.12
N PRO A 461 -7.13 -15.46 -14.56
CA PRO A 461 -7.19 -16.69 -15.34
C PRO A 461 -8.34 -16.65 -16.32
N ILE A 462 -8.10 -17.16 -17.53
CA ILE A 462 -9.08 -17.18 -18.63
C ILE A 462 -9.59 -18.59 -18.92
N THR A 463 -8.93 -19.64 -18.40
CA THR A 463 -9.37 -21.04 -18.52
C THR A 463 -9.61 -21.72 -17.17
N PRO A 464 -10.45 -22.78 -17.09
CA PRO A 464 -10.66 -23.52 -15.85
C PRO A 464 -9.37 -24.12 -15.30
N ASP A 465 -8.46 -24.58 -16.17
CA ASP A 465 -7.21 -25.20 -15.76
C ASP A 465 -6.20 -24.16 -15.24
N GLU A 466 -6.15 -22.95 -15.80
CA GLU A 466 -5.39 -21.83 -15.23
C GLU A 466 -5.93 -21.41 -13.88
N TYR A 467 -7.26 -21.28 -13.75
CA TYR A 467 -7.90 -20.90 -12.49
C TYR A 467 -7.60 -21.93 -11.39
N MET A 468 -7.76 -23.22 -11.69
CA MET A 468 -7.37 -24.30 -10.79
C MET A 468 -5.86 -24.27 -10.49
N SER A 469 -5.02 -23.99 -11.49
CA SER A 469 -3.57 -23.92 -11.31
C SER A 469 -3.13 -22.79 -10.39
N GLN A 470 -3.77 -21.61 -10.46
CA GLN A 470 -3.50 -20.50 -9.54
C GLN A 470 -3.97 -20.82 -8.11
N LEU A 471 -5.16 -21.43 -7.95
CA LEU A 471 -5.68 -21.85 -6.63
C LEU A 471 -4.75 -22.88 -5.96
N MET A 472 -4.36 -23.93 -6.67
CA MET A 472 -3.42 -24.93 -6.15
C MET A 472 -2.04 -24.33 -5.82
N PHE A 473 -1.56 -23.39 -6.64
CA PHE A 473 -0.30 -22.71 -6.39
C PHE A 473 -0.39 -21.84 -5.13
N GLY A 474 -1.48 -21.07 -4.98
CA GLY A 474 -1.72 -20.27 -3.79
C GLY A 474 -1.83 -21.10 -2.52
N ASP A 475 -2.55 -22.22 -2.55
CA ASP A 475 -2.64 -23.16 -1.42
C ASP A 475 -1.28 -23.75 -1.06
N LYS A 476 -0.46 -24.09 -2.06
CA LYS A 476 0.85 -24.73 -1.85
C LYS A 476 1.86 -23.78 -1.20
N PHE A 477 1.88 -22.51 -1.59
CA PHE A 477 2.88 -21.52 -1.15
C PHE A 477 2.35 -20.50 -0.14
N ASP A 478 1.12 -20.70 0.37
CA ASP A 478 0.43 -19.84 1.32
C ASP A 478 0.30 -18.38 0.83
N LEU A 479 -0.10 -18.23 -0.43
CA LEU A 479 -0.26 -16.93 -1.10
C LEU A 479 -1.66 -16.37 -0.81
N LYS A 480 -1.80 -15.72 0.35
CA LYS A 480 -3.09 -15.28 0.89
C LYS A 480 -3.81 -14.30 -0.03
N ASN A 481 -3.12 -13.32 -0.61
CA ASN A 481 -3.79 -12.36 -1.49
C ASN A 481 -4.15 -13.00 -2.84
N LEU A 482 -3.31 -13.89 -3.38
CA LEU A 482 -3.66 -14.64 -4.59
C LEU A 482 -4.94 -15.48 -4.37
N LEU A 483 -5.03 -16.16 -3.23
CA LEU A 483 -6.21 -16.95 -2.86
C LEU A 483 -7.44 -16.06 -2.66
N ARG A 484 -7.35 -14.98 -1.88
CA ARG A 484 -8.45 -14.01 -1.67
C ARG A 484 -9.01 -13.50 -2.98
N VAL A 485 -8.13 -13.12 -3.90
CA VAL A 485 -8.49 -12.62 -5.23
C VAL A 485 -9.18 -13.69 -6.07
N ASN A 486 -8.61 -14.90 -6.14
CA ASN A 486 -9.20 -15.96 -6.94
C ASN A 486 -10.53 -16.47 -6.36
N ILE A 487 -10.65 -16.60 -5.04
CA ILE A 487 -11.90 -16.92 -4.36
C ILE A 487 -12.97 -15.87 -4.69
N GLN A 488 -12.63 -14.59 -4.63
CA GLN A 488 -13.58 -13.52 -4.98
C GLN A 488 -14.00 -13.56 -6.46
N ARG A 489 -13.09 -13.93 -7.38
CA ARG A 489 -13.43 -14.05 -8.81
C ARG A 489 -14.50 -15.13 -9.08
N ALA A 490 -14.62 -16.15 -8.23
CA ALA A 490 -15.67 -17.18 -8.33
C ALA A 490 -17.09 -16.60 -8.28
N GLU A 491 -17.28 -15.43 -7.67
CA GLU A 491 -18.56 -14.74 -7.61
C GLU A 491 -18.93 -14.04 -8.94
N SER A 492 -17.92 -13.65 -9.72
CA SER A 492 -18.09 -12.77 -10.89
C SER A 492 -17.35 -13.30 -12.11
N SER A 493 -16.16 -12.77 -12.41
CA SER A 493 -15.44 -13.00 -13.67
C SER A 493 -15.07 -14.45 -13.94
N CYS A 494 -14.91 -15.27 -12.89
CA CYS A 494 -14.53 -16.68 -12.99
C CYS A 494 -15.65 -17.61 -12.52
N ARG A 495 -16.90 -17.13 -12.40
CA ARG A 495 -18.03 -17.96 -11.97
C ARG A 495 -18.22 -19.18 -12.86
N GLU A 496 -18.23 -18.99 -14.17
CA GLU A 496 -18.36 -20.08 -15.14
C GLU A 496 -17.21 -21.10 -15.02
N LEU A 497 -15.98 -20.61 -14.79
CA LEU A 497 -14.81 -21.46 -14.58
C LEU A 497 -14.96 -22.31 -13.31
N ALA A 498 -15.39 -21.70 -12.21
CA ALA A 498 -15.65 -22.37 -10.95
C ALA A 498 -16.76 -23.43 -11.06
N GLU A 499 -17.86 -23.11 -11.75
CA GLU A 499 -18.97 -24.05 -12.00
C GLU A 499 -18.52 -25.27 -12.81
N VAL A 500 -17.66 -25.10 -13.82
CA VAL A 500 -17.07 -26.21 -14.58
C VAL A 500 -16.21 -27.09 -13.67
N LEU A 501 -15.32 -26.49 -12.88
CA LEU A 501 -14.45 -27.24 -11.97
C LEU A 501 -15.24 -28.02 -10.91
N GLU A 502 -16.30 -27.42 -10.36
CA GLU A 502 -17.13 -28.08 -9.36
C GLU A 502 -17.95 -29.22 -9.95
N ARG A 503 -18.52 -29.03 -11.16
CA ARG A 503 -19.24 -30.09 -11.86
C ARG A 503 -18.36 -31.32 -12.12
N HIS A 504 -17.05 -31.12 -12.30
CA HIS A 504 -16.07 -32.19 -12.46
C HIS A 504 -15.44 -32.66 -11.12
N GLY A 505 -15.85 -32.09 -9.98
CA GLY A 505 -15.32 -32.42 -8.66
C GLY A 505 -13.86 -32.04 -8.45
N LYS A 506 -13.28 -31.18 -9.32
CA LYS A 506 -11.86 -30.78 -9.25
C LYS A 506 -11.58 -29.88 -8.05
N LEU A 507 -12.54 -29.06 -7.61
CA LEU A 507 -12.36 -28.14 -6.48
C LEU A 507 -12.12 -28.86 -5.14
N LYS A 508 -12.57 -30.12 -5.00
CA LYS A 508 -12.36 -30.94 -3.79
C LYS A 508 -10.90 -31.31 -3.51
N ILE A 509 -10.00 -31.04 -4.46
CA ILE A 509 -8.55 -31.25 -4.31
C ILE A 509 -7.91 -30.12 -3.48
N LEU A 510 -8.56 -28.95 -3.44
CA LEU A 510 -8.07 -27.77 -2.70
C LEU A 510 -8.15 -27.98 -1.19
N LYS A 511 -7.43 -27.16 -0.42
CA LYS A 511 -7.59 -27.15 1.04
C LYS A 511 -9.01 -26.73 1.41
N ASP A 512 -9.55 -27.28 2.50
CA ASP A 512 -10.93 -27.05 2.95
C ASP A 512 -11.31 -25.57 2.99
N ARG A 513 -10.47 -24.72 3.60
CA ARG A 513 -10.70 -23.26 3.67
C ARG A 513 -10.88 -22.62 2.27
N THR A 514 -10.08 -23.03 1.30
CA THR A 514 -10.12 -22.47 -0.06
C THR A 514 -11.35 -22.98 -0.81
N HIS A 515 -11.64 -24.26 -0.69
CA HIS A 515 -12.84 -24.87 -1.25
C HIS A 515 -14.13 -24.24 -0.68
N GLU A 516 -14.25 -24.15 0.65
CA GLU A 516 -15.37 -23.50 1.34
C GLU A 516 -15.51 -22.03 0.94
N GLY A 517 -14.40 -21.29 0.84
CA GLY A 517 -14.41 -19.91 0.37
C GLY A 517 -14.96 -19.77 -1.04
N ILE A 518 -14.61 -20.66 -1.97
CA ILE A 518 -15.16 -20.66 -3.34
C ILE A 518 -16.66 -20.97 -3.30
N MET A 519 -17.06 -22.02 -2.57
CA MET A 519 -18.47 -22.43 -2.48
C MET A 519 -19.34 -21.35 -1.87
N ASP A 520 -18.86 -20.67 -0.82
CA ASP A 520 -19.51 -19.48 -0.25
C ASP A 520 -19.69 -18.41 -1.32
N ARG A 521 -18.63 -17.99 -2.03
CA ARG A 521 -18.70 -16.94 -3.05
C ARG A 521 -19.62 -17.26 -4.23
N MET A 522 -19.76 -18.54 -4.57
CA MET A 522 -20.70 -18.98 -5.60
C MET A 522 -22.18 -18.82 -5.17
N CYS A 523 -22.45 -18.80 -3.86
CA CYS A 523 -23.79 -18.85 -3.28
C CYS A 523 -24.21 -17.59 -2.49
N SER A 524 -23.28 -16.79 -1.97
CA SER A 524 -23.54 -15.77 -0.95
C SER A 524 -23.99 -14.39 -1.47
N GLY A 525 -23.94 -14.18 -2.80
CA GLY A 525 -24.53 -12.99 -3.45
C GLY A 525 -23.94 -11.64 -2.98
N TRP A 526 -22.68 -11.62 -2.58
CA TRP A 526 -21.88 -10.42 -2.29
C TRP A 526 -21.71 -9.47 -3.49
N GLY A 527 -21.90 -9.98 -4.70
CA GLY A 527 -21.73 -9.27 -5.96
C GLY A 527 -22.34 -7.88 -5.96
N LEU A 528 -21.56 -6.88 -6.38
CA LEU A 528 -22.09 -5.59 -6.80
C LEU A 528 -22.88 -5.80 -8.10
N ASN A 529 -23.88 -4.96 -8.34
CA ASN A 529 -24.72 -5.03 -9.53
C ASN A 529 -23.84 -5.19 -10.79
N PRO A 530 -24.04 -6.21 -11.65
CA PRO A 530 -23.15 -6.50 -12.79
C PRO A 530 -22.92 -5.31 -13.73
N MET A 531 -23.84 -4.33 -13.77
CA MET A 531 -23.67 -3.10 -14.56
C MET A 531 -22.52 -2.21 -14.09
N VAL A 532 -22.08 -2.35 -12.83
CA VAL A 532 -20.94 -1.62 -12.26
C VAL A 532 -19.91 -2.66 -11.86
N ASN A 533 -19.14 -3.14 -12.85
CA ASN A 533 -18.15 -4.19 -12.68
C ASN A 533 -16.90 -3.72 -11.88
N ARG A 534 -17.10 -2.96 -10.80
CA ARG A 534 -16.06 -2.52 -9.86
C ARG A 534 -15.44 -3.69 -9.11
N LEU A 535 -16.17 -4.80 -8.97
CA LEU A 535 -15.64 -6.03 -8.36
C LEU A 535 -14.62 -6.75 -9.22
N SER A 536 -14.86 -6.88 -10.53
CA SER A 536 -13.85 -7.51 -11.41
C SER A 536 -12.61 -6.62 -11.54
N THR A 537 -12.82 -5.30 -11.53
CA THR A 537 -11.74 -4.33 -11.71
C THR A 537 -11.04 -3.97 -10.40
N ARG A 538 -11.58 -4.35 -9.24
CA ARG A 538 -11.05 -4.05 -7.90
C ARG A 538 -10.82 -2.55 -7.65
N PHE A 539 -11.46 -1.66 -8.41
CA PHE A 539 -11.32 -0.22 -8.22
C PHE A 539 -12.06 0.21 -6.95
N PRO A 540 -11.35 0.76 -5.94
CA PRO A 540 -12.00 1.27 -4.74
C PRO A 540 -12.85 2.49 -5.08
N THR A 541 -13.94 2.63 -4.36
CA THR A 541 -14.81 3.81 -4.43
C THR A 541 -14.09 5.02 -3.84
N THR A 542 -14.23 6.18 -4.49
CA THR A 542 -13.79 7.45 -3.92
C THR A 542 -14.87 8.09 -3.04
N PHE A 543 -16.10 7.53 -3.04
CA PHE A 543 -17.23 8.02 -2.26
C PHE A 543 -17.19 7.52 -0.81
N HIS A 544 -16.44 8.22 0.04
CA HIS A 544 -16.33 7.94 1.48
C HIS A 544 -17.49 8.53 2.30
N HIS A 545 -18.36 9.34 1.69
CA HIS A 545 -19.55 9.87 2.34
C HIS A 545 -20.79 9.06 1.92
N ARG A 546 -21.44 8.42 2.89
CA ARG A 546 -22.63 7.60 2.71
C ARG A 546 -23.79 8.15 3.53
N THR A 547 -24.99 8.10 3.00
CA THR A 547 -26.23 8.29 3.78
C THR A 547 -26.96 6.97 3.87
N VAL A 548 -27.42 6.59 5.05
CA VAL A 548 -28.14 5.33 5.30
C VAL A 548 -29.41 5.56 6.12
N ASN A 549 -30.39 4.69 5.89
CA ASN A 549 -31.57 4.52 6.72
C ASN A 549 -31.87 3.01 6.84
N LEU A 550 -32.99 2.61 7.45
CA LEU A 550 -33.35 1.20 7.66
C LEU A 550 -33.53 0.36 6.37
N GLN A 551 -33.72 0.99 5.21
CA GLN A 551 -34.09 0.34 3.95
C GLN A 551 -33.07 0.52 2.83
N ARG A 552 -32.31 1.63 2.84
CA ARG A 552 -31.41 2.01 1.75
C ARG A 552 -30.25 2.86 2.23
N GLY A 553 -29.13 2.69 1.55
CA GLY A 553 -27.97 3.55 1.61
C GLY A 553 -27.60 4.07 0.21
N LYS A 554 -26.89 5.19 0.16
CA LYS A 554 -26.36 5.74 -1.09
C LYS A 554 -25.10 6.55 -0.84
N ALA A 555 -24.24 6.59 -1.85
CA ALA A 555 -23.14 7.54 -1.94
C ALA A 555 -23.68 8.98 -2.03
N VAL A 556 -23.05 9.90 -1.31
CA VAL A 556 -23.27 11.34 -1.46
C VAL A 556 -22.12 11.91 -2.28
N VAL A 557 -22.46 12.51 -3.43
CA VAL A 557 -21.52 13.34 -4.18
C VAL A 557 -21.44 14.67 -3.43
N VAL A 558 -20.49 14.81 -2.52
CA VAL A 558 -20.15 16.13 -1.98
C VAL A 558 -19.52 16.92 -3.12
N GLY A 559 -20.13 18.05 -3.49
CA GLY A 559 -19.73 18.88 -4.64
C GLY A 559 -18.23 19.05 -4.75
N GLU A 560 -17.69 18.89 -5.96
CA GLU A 560 -16.26 18.93 -6.32
C GLU A 560 -15.29 18.63 -5.15
N GLY A 561 -15.31 17.38 -4.69
CA GLY A 561 -14.12 16.66 -4.23
C GLY A 561 -13.26 17.32 -3.16
N ARG A 562 -13.85 17.74 -2.03
CA ARG A 562 -13.08 18.22 -0.85
C ARG A 562 -12.24 17.15 -0.11
N ALA A 563 -12.14 15.93 -0.61
CA ALA A 563 -11.39 14.86 0.04
C ALA A 563 -10.44 14.14 -0.93
N VAL A 564 -9.43 14.82 -1.49
CA VAL A 564 -8.32 14.11 -2.16
C VAL A 564 -7.07 15.00 -2.20
N ASP A 565 -6.04 14.59 -1.45
CA ASP A 565 -4.60 14.77 -1.69
C ASP A 565 -4.20 15.97 -2.56
N THR A 566 -4.26 17.17 -1.99
CA THR A 566 -3.40 18.25 -2.48
C THR A 566 -1.97 18.02 -1.99
N LEU A 567 -0.96 18.48 -2.73
CA LEU A 567 0.43 18.54 -2.24
C LEU A 567 0.56 19.39 -0.95
N ASN A 568 -0.44 20.23 -0.66
CA ASN A 568 -0.61 20.99 0.58
C ASN A 568 -1.46 20.30 1.65
N SER A 569 -2.15 19.19 1.35
CA SER A 569 -2.75 18.28 2.35
C SER A 569 -1.83 17.06 2.59
N LEU A 570 -0.85 16.85 1.72
CA LEU A 570 0.47 16.32 2.04
C LEU A 570 1.31 17.32 2.88
N ALA A 571 0.74 18.44 3.35
CA ALA A 571 1.30 19.14 4.50
C ALA A 571 1.21 18.19 5.68
N SER A 572 2.34 17.50 5.87
CA SER A 572 2.73 16.57 6.92
C SER A 572 2.01 16.76 8.26
N ASP A 573 1.66 17.99 8.61
CA ASP A 573 1.25 18.39 9.95
C ASP A 573 -0.11 17.82 10.36
N HIS A 574 -1.01 17.53 9.41
CA HIS A 574 -2.28 16.84 9.71
C HIS A 574 -2.18 15.31 9.81
N ALA A 575 -1.18 14.70 9.19
CA ALA A 575 -0.94 13.25 9.26
C ALA A 575 0.08 12.86 10.35
N PHE A 576 0.97 13.79 10.72
CA PHE A 576 2.12 13.56 11.59
C PHE A 576 2.16 14.48 12.83
N GLY A 577 1.18 15.38 13.01
CA GLY A 577 1.15 16.36 14.10
C GLY A 577 1.92 17.65 13.78
N GLU A 578 1.52 18.75 14.42
CA GLU A 578 2.15 20.06 14.18
C GLU A 578 3.58 20.12 14.74
N PRO A 579 4.51 20.81 14.05
CA PRO A 579 5.83 21.13 14.59
C PRO A 579 5.73 22.30 15.59
N THR A 580 4.98 22.15 16.67
CA THR A 580 5.13 23.02 17.84
C THR A 580 6.39 22.59 18.59
N GLU A 581 7.50 23.25 18.28
CA GLU A 581 8.55 23.73 19.22
C GLU A 581 9.86 24.02 18.47
N LEU A 582 9.81 24.93 17.51
CA LEU A 582 10.96 25.78 17.23
C LEU A 582 10.59 27.19 17.72
N ILE A 583 10.63 27.35 19.04
CA ILE A 583 10.71 28.67 19.66
C ILE A 583 12.04 29.26 19.17
N VAL A 584 11.95 30.14 18.18
CA VAL A 584 13.01 31.10 17.90
C VAL A 584 13.05 32.04 19.08
N VAL A 585 14.00 31.82 20.00
CA VAL A 585 14.43 32.87 20.92
C VAL A 585 15.45 33.70 20.13
N ASP A 586 15.20 35.01 20.07
CA ASP A 586 15.93 36.04 19.31
C ASP A 586 17.46 35.90 19.24
#